data_AF-G2J7D4-F1
#
_entry.id   AF-G2J7D4-F1
#
_cell.length_a   1.000
_cell.length_b   1.000
_cell.length_c   1.000
_cell.angle_alpha   90.00
_cell.angle_beta   90.00
_cell.angle_gamma   90.00
#
_symmetry.space_group_name_H-M   'P 1'
#
loop_
_entity.id
_entity.type
_entity.pdbx_description
1 polymer ?
#
loop_
_entity_poly.entity_id
_entity_poly.type
_entity_poly.pdbx_seq_one_letter_code
_entity_poly.pdbx_strand_id
1 'polypeptide(L)'
;MTRAIDWESIRAEYEAGCNQSECSRRHGVSRTAIQKRIEKEGWTQDVEPLLYRKVAEKVAGVVAGCTPQKKAEALDAEAGCRAQVVNRHRDEWDAHKQHVERALTDADFDAAKLAKITAETLKIRQEAERRAWGLDPSEFSKPAEAGLTLQVRFGDARG
;
A
#
# COMPACT_ATOMS: atom_id res chain seq x y z
N MET A 1 -3.51 55.94 -25.23
CA MET A 1 -2.67 55.42 -24.13
C MET A 1 -2.23 54.01 -24.53
N THR A 2 -1.02 53.88 -25.05
CA THR A 2 -0.48 52.58 -25.50
C THR A 2 -0.06 51.80 -24.27
N ARG A 3 -0.84 50.78 -23.91
CA ARG A 3 -0.60 49.99 -22.69
C ARG A 3 0.77 49.32 -22.84
N ALA A 4 1.71 49.65 -21.96
CA ALA A 4 3.05 49.06 -21.97
C ALA A 4 2.90 47.54 -21.80
N ILE A 5 3.58 46.78 -22.67
CA ILE A 5 3.58 45.33 -22.56
C ILE A 5 4.37 44.95 -21.30
N ASP A 6 3.74 44.20 -20.42
CA ASP A 6 4.34 43.70 -19.20
C ASP A 6 5.21 42.46 -19.49
N TRP A 7 6.43 42.72 -19.94
CA TRP A 7 7.39 41.67 -20.30
C TRP A 7 7.89 40.86 -19.10
N GLU A 8 7.89 41.46 -17.90
CA GLU A 8 8.33 40.79 -16.68
C GLU A 8 7.35 39.70 -16.27
N SER A 9 6.05 39.99 -16.30
CA SER A 9 5.00 38.98 -16.08
C SER A 9 5.01 37.87 -17.14
N ILE A 10 5.20 38.23 -18.42
CA ILE A 10 5.29 37.24 -19.51
C ILE A 10 6.51 36.32 -19.32
N ARG A 11 7.65 36.86 -18.88
CA ARG A 11 8.86 36.11 -18.60
C ARG A 11 8.66 35.15 -17.43
N ALA A 12 8.17 35.65 -16.30
CA ALA A 12 7.95 34.85 -15.10
C ALA A 12 7.00 33.67 -15.38
N GLU A 13 5.92 33.91 -16.13
CA GLU A 13 5.02 32.83 -16.56
C GLU A 13 5.71 31.82 -17.49
N TYR A 14 6.50 32.29 -18.45
CA TYR A 14 7.23 31.42 -19.38
C TYR A 14 8.26 30.54 -18.65
N GLU A 15 9.06 31.15 -17.78
CA GLU A 15 10.09 30.46 -16.99
C GLU A 15 9.46 29.44 -16.01
N ALA A 16 8.25 29.72 -15.50
CA ALA A 16 7.45 28.79 -14.68
C ALA A 16 6.76 27.65 -15.48
N GLY A 17 6.99 27.56 -16.80
CA GLY A 17 6.52 26.45 -17.64
C GLY A 17 5.34 26.78 -18.58
N CYS A 18 4.87 28.03 -18.63
CA CYS A 18 3.86 28.45 -19.61
C CYS A 18 4.45 28.46 -21.03
N ASN A 19 3.75 27.89 -22.01
CA ASN A 19 4.22 27.92 -23.40
C ASN A 19 3.91 29.26 -24.08
N GLN A 20 4.67 29.61 -25.12
CA GLN A 20 4.58 30.92 -25.79
C GLN A 20 3.20 31.24 -26.38
N SER A 21 2.46 30.22 -26.86
CA SER A 21 1.11 30.40 -27.40
C SER A 21 0.13 30.79 -26.29
N GLU A 22 0.31 30.23 -25.11
CA GLU A 22 -0.49 30.54 -23.94
C GLU A 22 -0.15 31.92 -23.36
N CYS A 23 1.14 32.27 -23.26
CA CYS A 23 1.57 33.63 -22.92
C CYS A 23 1.01 34.66 -23.92
N SER A 24 1.04 34.33 -25.22
CA SER A 24 0.52 35.18 -26.29
C SER A 24 -0.97 35.49 -26.12
N ARG A 25 -1.78 34.45 -25.86
CA ARG A 25 -3.23 34.61 -25.63
C ARG A 25 -3.53 35.42 -24.37
N ARG A 26 -2.81 35.18 -23.28
CA ARG A 26 -3.05 35.84 -21.98
C ARG A 26 -2.72 37.33 -22.00
N HIS A 27 -1.61 37.68 -22.65
CA HIS A 27 -1.08 39.04 -22.61
C HIS A 27 -1.42 39.84 -23.88
N GLY A 28 -2.07 39.23 -24.87
CA GLY A 28 -2.43 39.88 -26.14
C GLY A 28 -1.23 40.26 -27.00
N VAL A 29 -0.09 39.60 -26.77
CA VAL A 29 1.18 39.84 -27.48
C VAL A 29 1.39 38.76 -28.52
N SER A 30 1.92 39.08 -29.70
CA SER A 30 2.16 38.06 -30.72
C SER A 30 3.23 37.06 -30.27
N ARG A 31 3.03 35.78 -30.59
CA ARG A 31 4.00 34.71 -30.31
C ARG A 31 5.40 35.04 -30.86
N THR A 32 5.48 35.66 -32.04
CA THR A 32 6.74 36.07 -32.66
C THR A 32 7.47 37.14 -31.85
N ALA A 33 6.75 38.07 -31.21
CA ALA A 33 7.36 39.09 -30.35
C ALA A 33 7.92 38.47 -29.05
N ILE A 34 7.21 37.48 -28.50
CA ILE A 34 7.67 36.70 -27.34
C ILE A 34 8.91 35.87 -27.71
N GLN A 35 8.89 35.16 -28.85
CA GLN A 35 10.04 34.37 -29.34
C GLN A 35 11.30 35.24 -29.51
N LYS A 36 11.19 36.40 -30.16
CA LYS A 36 12.33 37.32 -30.33
C LYS A 36 12.89 37.81 -28.99
N ARG A 37 12.04 37.97 -27.98
CA ARG A 37 12.48 38.36 -26.63
C ARG A 37 13.15 37.22 -25.89
N ILE A 38 12.61 36.01 -25.96
CA ILE A 38 13.23 34.79 -25.43
C ILE A 38 14.65 34.63 -26.00
N GLU A 39 14.83 34.78 -27.32
CA GLU A 39 16.15 34.68 -27.95
C GLU A 39 17.09 35.81 -27.55
N LYS A 40 16.58 37.05 -27.50
CA LYS A 40 17.39 38.23 -27.18
C LYS A 40 17.85 38.25 -25.72
N GLU A 41 17.04 37.77 -24.80
CA GLU A 41 17.25 37.86 -23.35
C GLU A 41 17.54 36.51 -22.69
N GLY A 42 17.53 35.43 -23.46
CA GLY A 42 17.93 34.08 -23.03
C GLY A 42 16.98 33.44 -22.03
N TRP A 43 15.66 33.63 -22.16
CA TRP A 43 14.71 33.06 -21.20
C TRP A 43 14.65 31.53 -21.32
N THR A 44 14.69 30.83 -20.19
CA THR A 44 14.67 29.36 -20.14
C THR A 44 13.63 28.87 -19.13
N GLN A 45 12.90 27.81 -19.48
CA GLN A 45 11.93 27.22 -18.54
C GLN A 45 12.63 26.40 -17.46
N ASP A 46 12.17 26.54 -16.21
CA ASP A 46 12.60 25.68 -15.11
C ASP A 46 11.89 24.30 -15.22
N VAL A 47 12.55 23.38 -15.92
CA VAL A 47 12.05 22.02 -16.17
C VAL A 47 12.41 21.05 -15.05
N GLU A 48 13.26 21.46 -14.12
CA GLU A 48 13.84 20.60 -13.09
C GLU A 48 12.76 20.04 -12.14
N PRO A 49 11.78 20.83 -11.64
CA PRO A 49 10.69 20.30 -10.82
C PRO A 49 9.76 19.32 -11.56
N LEU A 50 9.53 19.56 -12.86
CA LEU A 50 8.71 18.66 -13.70
C LEU A 50 9.43 17.34 -13.97
N LEU A 51 10.75 17.42 -14.17
CA LEU A 51 11.61 16.25 -14.33
C LEU A 51 11.65 15.43 -13.04
N TYR A 52 11.87 16.06 -11.88
CA TYR A 52 11.84 15.37 -10.59
C TYR A 52 10.50 14.68 -10.34
N ARG A 53 9.36 15.31 -10.66
CA ARG A 53 8.03 14.68 -10.56
C ARG A 53 7.88 13.48 -11.50
N LYS A 54 8.27 13.60 -12.77
CA LYS A 54 8.21 12.49 -13.74
C LYS A 54 9.16 11.34 -13.41
N VAL A 55 10.33 11.66 -12.87
CA VAL A 55 11.28 10.66 -12.37
C VAL A 55 10.68 9.96 -11.15
N ALA A 56 10.14 10.70 -10.18
CA ALA A 56 9.45 10.12 -9.02
C ALA A 56 8.23 9.26 -9.44
N GLU A 57 7.45 9.67 -10.43
CA GLU A 57 6.32 8.88 -10.96
C GLU A 57 6.78 7.60 -11.66
N LYS A 58 7.87 7.65 -12.45
CA LYS A 58 8.44 6.45 -13.07
C LYS A 58 9.10 5.51 -12.06
N VAL A 59 9.72 6.07 -11.01
CA VAL A 59 10.37 5.31 -9.94
C VAL A 59 9.34 4.74 -8.96
N ALA A 60 8.25 5.46 -8.66
CA ALA A 60 7.18 5.01 -7.76
C ALA A 60 6.12 4.14 -8.46
N GLY A 61 5.89 4.32 -9.76
CA GLY A 61 5.00 3.48 -10.59
C GLY A 61 5.59 2.10 -10.90
N VAL A 62 6.84 1.85 -10.51
CA VAL A 62 7.48 0.55 -10.46
C VAL A 62 7.85 0.29 -9.01
N VAL A 63 6.91 -0.27 -8.23
CA VAL A 63 7.34 -1.19 -7.17
C VAL A 63 8.19 -2.24 -7.87
N ALA A 64 9.50 -2.20 -7.61
CA ALA A 64 10.50 -3.05 -8.19
C ALA A 64 10.00 -4.51 -8.32
N GLY A 65 9.73 -4.93 -9.55
CA GLY A 65 9.66 -6.34 -9.96
C GLY A 65 8.30 -7.06 -9.90
N CYS A 66 7.24 -6.52 -9.31
CA CYS A 66 5.99 -7.29 -9.15
C CYS A 66 4.78 -6.56 -9.75
N THR A 67 4.32 -7.03 -10.92
CA THR A 67 3.00 -6.66 -11.45
C THR A 67 1.91 -6.97 -10.43
N PRO A 68 0.84 -6.17 -10.31
CA PRO A 68 -0.27 -6.45 -9.39
C PRO A 68 -0.81 -7.88 -9.47
N GLN A 69 -0.84 -8.47 -10.68
CA GLN A 69 -1.24 -9.86 -10.93
C GLN A 69 -0.32 -10.86 -10.23
N LYS A 70 0.99 -10.79 -10.48
CA LYS A 70 1.99 -11.63 -9.78
C LYS A 70 1.94 -11.49 -8.25
N LYS A 71 1.64 -10.29 -7.75
CA LYS A 71 1.46 -10.05 -6.31
C LYS A 71 0.21 -10.77 -5.78
N ALA A 72 -0.91 -10.72 -6.51
CA ALA A 72 -2.13 -11.43 -6.15
C ALA A 72 -1.92 -12.96 -6.18
N GLU A 73 -1.28 -13.49 -7.22
CA GLU A 73 -0.95 -14.91 -7.33
C GLU A 73 -0.06 -15.38 -6.18
N ALA A 74 0.96 -14.60 -5.80
CA ALA A 74 1.83 -14.92 -4.67
C ALA A 74 1.07 -14.88 -3.33
N LEU A 75 0.12 -13.95 -3.16
CA LEU A 75 -0.73 -13.88 -1.98
C LEU A 75 -1.70 -15.07 -1.90
N ASP A 76 -2.32 -15.45 -3.02
CA ASP A 76 -3.21 -16.61 -3.09
C ASP A 76 -2.47 -17.92 -2.81
N ALA A 77 -1.24 -18.06 -3.34
CA ALA A 77 -0.38 -19.21 -3.06
C ALA A 77 -0.03 -19.32 -1.57
N GLU A 78 0.39 -18.21 -0.95
CA GLU A 78 0.70 -18.16 0.48
C GLU A 78 -0.54 -18.45 1.34
N ALA A 79 -1.70 -17.88 0.98
CA ALA A 79 -2.98 -18.16 1.62
C ALA A 79 -3.35 -19.65 1.51
N GLY A 80 -3.12 -20.26 0.34
CA GLY A 80 -3.30 -21.68 0.09
C GLY A 80 -2.43 -22.55 1.01
N CYS A 81 -1.14 -22.23 1.15
CA CYS A 81 -0.23 -22.93 2.06
C CYS A 81 -0.72 -22.85 3.51
N ARG A 82 -1.13 -21.66 3.97
CA ARG A 82 -1.69 -21.47 5.31
C ARG A 82 -3.01 -22.21 5.52
N ALA A 83 -3.88 -22.25 4.52
CA ALA A 83 -5.12 -23.00 4.56
C ALA A 83 -4.88 -24.51 4.70
N GLN A 84 -3.85 -25.05 4.04
CA GLN A 84 -3.45 -26.46 4.19
C GLN A 84 -3.03 -26.78 5.61
N VAL A 85 -2.29 -25.89 6.29
CA VAL A 85 -1.92 -26.07 7.71
C VAL A 85 -3.17 -26.18 8.56
N VAL A 86 -4.14 -25.28 8.38
CA VAL A 86 -5.41 -25.27 9.12
C VAL A 86 -6.23 -26.53 8.85
N ASN A 87 -6.33 -26.97 7.60
CA ASN A 87 -7.08 -28.16 7.24
C ASN A 87 -6.46 -29.42 7.84
N ARG A 88 -5.14 -29.59 7.73
CA ARG A 88 -4.44 -30.71 8.39
C ARG A 88 -4.69 -30.71 9.90
N HIS A 89 -4.68 -29.55 10.54
CA HIS A 89 -4.97 -29.47 11.98
C HIS A 89 -6.36 -30.01 12.32
N ARG A 90 -7.37 -29.72 11.49
CA ARG A 90 -8.72 -30.26 11.64
C ARG A 90 -8.74 -31.78 11.46
N ASP A 91 -8.11 -32.28 10.40
CA ASP A 91 -8.05 -33.72 10.11
C ASP A 91 -7.37 -34.49 11.26
N GLU A 92 -6.33 -33.92 11.86
CA GLU A 92 -5.65 -34.51 13.01
C GLU A 92 -6.52 -34.56 14.27
N TRP A 93 -7.37 -33.56 14.49
CA TRP A 93 -8.35 -33.58 15.57
C TRP A 93 -9.45 -34.61 15.33
N ASP A 94 -9.91 -34.76 14.10
CA ASP A 94 -10.89 -35.79 13.73
C ASP A 94 -10.31 -37.19 13.92
N ALA A 95 -9.05 -37.42 13.51
CA ALA A 95 -8.36 -38.67 13.78
C ALA A 95 -8.15 -38.91 15.28
N HIS A 96 -7.75 -37.88 16.03
CA HIS A 96 -7.59 -37.98 17.48
C HIS A 96 -8.91 -38.33 18.19
N LYS A 97 -10.03 -37.75 17.75
CA LYS A 97 -11.36 -38.05 18.27
C LYS A 97 -11.69 -39.53 18.15
N GLN A 98 -11.37 -40.17 17.02
CA GLN A 98 -11.59 -41.62 16.84
C GLN A 98 -10.80 -42.46 17.86
N HIS A 99 -9.58 -42.05 18.21
CA HIS A 99 -8.80 -42.74 19.24
C HIS A 99 -9.43 -42.62 20.62
N VAL A 100 -9.98 -41.45 20.97
CA VAL A 100 -10.70 -41.24 22.24
C VAL A 100 -11.97 -42.09 22.28
N GLU A 101 -12.80 -42.02 21.24
CA GLU A 101 -14.06 -42.76 21.16
C GLU A 101 -13.83 -44.27 21.28
N ARG A 102 -12.80 -44.78 20.62
CA ARG A 102 -12.42 -46.20 20.72
C ARG A 102 -11.96 -46.58 22.12
N ALA A 103 -11.05 -45.81 22.72
CA ALA A 103 -10.57 -46.09 24.07
C ALA A 103 -11.70 -46.11 25.11
N LEU A 104 -12.67 -45.22 24.97
CA LEU A 104 -13.85 -45.18 25.84
C LEU A 104 -14.81 -46.34 25.59
N THR A 105 -15.04 -46.70 24.32
CA THR A 105 -15.89 -47.83 23.94
C THR A 105 -15.33 -49.15 24.47
N ASP A 106 -14.02 -49.33 24.35
CA ASP A 106 -13.32 -50.55 24.77
C ASP A 106 -13.04 -50.56 26.30
N ALA A 107 -13.36 -49.46 27.00
CA ALA A 107 -12.99 -49.21 28.40
C ALA A 107 -11.48 -49.43 28.68
N ASP A 108 -10.64 -49.12 27.70
CA ASP A 108 -9.19 -49.29 27.77
C ASP A 108 -8.53 -48.02 28.34
N PHE A 109 -8.14 -48.11 29.60
CA PHE A 109 -7.54 -46.99 30.33
C PHE A 109 -6.17 -46.59 29.77
N ASP A 110 -5.36 -47.53 29.29
CA ASP A 110 -4.03 -47.22 28.78
C ASP A 110 -4.12 -46.61 27.37
N ALA A 111 -5.07 -47.07 26.55
CA ALA A 111 -5.41 -46.40 25.31
C ALA A 111 -5.93 -44.97 25.55
N ALA A 112 -6.73 -44.75 26.60
CA ALA A 112 -7.21 -43.41 26.97
C ALA A 112 -6.07 -42.47 27.39
N LYS A 113 -5.07 -42.98 28.14
CA LYS A 113 -3.85 -42.21 28.44
C LYS A 113 -3.05 -41.88 27.20
N LEU A 114 -2.86 -42.85 26.31
CA LEU A 114 -2.15 -42.64 25.05
C LEU A 114 -2.84 -41.57 24.21
N ALA A 115 -4.17 -41.63 24.11
CA ALA A 115 -4.96 -40.60 23.44
C ALA A 115 -4.70 -39.23 24.08
N LYS A 116 -4.79 -39.10 25.40
CA LYS A 116 -4.49 -37.84 26.10
C LYS A 116 -3.10 -37.28 25.80
N ILE A 117 -2.05 -38.10 25.90
CA ILE A 117 -0.66 -37.67 25.63
C ILE A 117 -0.51 -37.26 24.15
N THR A 118 -1.18 -37.97 23.25
CA THR A 118 -1.22 -37.62 21.83
C THR A 118 -1.90 -36.26 21.61
N ALA A 119 -3.00 -35.97 22.31
CA ALA A 119 -3.68 -34.68 22.25
C ALA A 119 -2.77 -33.53 22.70
N GLU A 120 -2.02 -33.72 23.78
CA GLU A 120 -1.06 -32.73 24.29
C GLU A 120 0.09 -32.51 23.29
N THR A 121 0.58 -33.59 22.68
CA THR A 121 1.61 -33.51 21.63
C THR A 121 1.11 -32.76 20.39
N LEU A 122 -0.11 -33.09 19.92
CA LEU A 122 -0.75 -32.40 18.80
C LEU A 122 -0.94 -30.92 19.12
N LYS A 123 -1.44 -30.58 20.31
CA LYS A 123 -1.60 -29.19 20.75
C LYS A 123 -0.27 -28.41 20.66
N ILE A 124 0.80 -28.93 21.25
CA ILE A 124 2.12 -28.27 21.23
C ILE A 124 2.60 -28.06 19.79
N ARG A 125 2.50 -29.10 18.95
CA ARG A 125 2.94 -29.04 17.55
C ARG A 125 2.13 -28.02 16.75
N GLN A 126 0.81 -28.03 16.89
CA GLN A 126 -0.08 -27.11 16.19
C GLN A 126 0.12 -25.67 16.66
N GLU A 127 0.31 -25.42 17.96
CA GLU A 127 0.64 -24.09 18.48
C GLU A 127 1.96 -23.57 17.88
N ALA A 128 3.01 -24.40 17.83
CA ALA A 128 4.29 -24.03 17.22
C ALA A 128 4.14 -23.74 15.72
N GLU A 129 3.38 -24.56 14.99
CA GLU A 129 3.11 -24.34 13.57
C GLU A 129 2.28 -23.08 13.33
N ARG A 130 1.26 -22.82 14.14
CA ARG A 130 0.46 -21.58 14.02
C ARG A 130 1.32 -20.34 14.22
N ARG A 131 2.27 -20.36 15.14
CA ARG A 131 3.25 -19.27 15.30
C ARG A 131 4.17 -19.15 14.09
N ALA A 132 4.73 -20.26 13.62
CA ALA A 132 5.63 -20.28 12.46
C ALA A 132 4.96 -19.78 11.17
N TRP A 133 3.65 -20.02 11.01
CA TRP A 133 2.86 -19.63 9.84
C TRP A 133 2.06 -18.33 10.02
N GLY A 134 2.23 -17.61 11.14
CA GLY A 134 1.50 -16.37 11.42
C GLY A 134 -0.02 -16.55 11.43
N LEU A 135 -0.50 -17.64 12.03
CA LEU A 135 -1.92 -17.98 12.20
C LEU A 135 -2.42 -17.70 13.63
N ASP A 136 -1.59 -17.10 14.48
CA ASP A 136 -1.96 -16.70 15.84
C ASP A 136 -2.71 -15.35 15.80
N PRO A 137 -3.97 -15.28 16.24
CA PRO A 137 -4.74 -14.03 16.26
C PRO A 137 -4.08 -12.91 17.08
N SER A 138 -3.28 -13.25 18.08
CA SER A 138 -2.59 -12.28 18.93
C SER A 138 -1.52 -11.46 18.18
N GLU A 139 -0.94 -12.02 17.12
CA GLU A 139 0.05 -11.34 16.27
C GLU A 139 -0.59 -10.25 15.37
N PHE A 140 -1.91 -10.29 15.17
CA PHE A 140 -2.66 -9.29 14.39
C PHE A 140 -3.27 -8.17 15.23
N SER A 141 -3.17 -8.25 16.57
CA SER A 141 -3.86 -7.36 17.50
C SER A 141 -3.06 -6.11 17.90
N LYS A 142 -1.98 -5.74 17.21
CA LYS A 142 -1.42 -4.39 17.43
C LYS A 142 -2.40 -3.39 16.81
N PRO A 143 -3.09 -2.54 17.60
CA PRO A 143 -3.86 -1.46 17.00
C PRO A 143 -2.88 -0.65 16.18
N ALA A 144 -3.19 -0.43 14.90
CA ALA A 144 -2.51 0.60 14.15
C ALA A 144 -2.72 1.90 14.96
N GLU A 145 -1.66 2.43 15.56
CA GLU A 145 -1.66 3.79 16.08
C GLU A 145 -1.75 4.74 14.88
N ALA A 146 -2.94 4.80 14.28
CA ALA A 146 -3.32 5.83 13.34
C ALA A 146 -3.64 7.07 14.17
N GLY A 147 -2.57 7.76 14.56
CA GLY A 147 -2.64 9.15 15.01
C GLY A 147 -3.16 10.01 13.86
N LEU A 148 -4.48 10.11 13.74
CA LEU A 148 -5.14 11.15 12.95
C LEU A 148 -6.25 11.75 13.79
N THR A 149 -5.85 12.59 14.76
CA THR A 149 -6.79 13.45 15.49
C THR A 149 -7.23 14.56 14.53
N LEU A 150 -8.35 14.33 13.82
CA LEU A 150 -9.01 15.36 13.04
C LEU A 150 -9.61 16.38 14.02
N GLN A 151 -8.90 17.48 14.29
CA GLN A 151 -9.47 18.60 15.04
C GLN A 151 -10.51 19.30 14.17
N VAL A 152 -11.78 18.87 14.29
CA VAL A 152 -12.91 19.64 13.78
C VAL A 152 -13.08 20.87 14.69
N ARG A 153 -12.59 22.03 14.23
CA ARG A 153 -12.93 23.32 14.85
C ARG A 153 -14.41 23.59 14.56
N PHE A 154 -15.27 23.39 15.56
CA PHE A 154 -16.60 23.99 15.53
C PHE A 154 -16.45 25.49 15.68
N GLY A 155 -16.79 26.20 14.60
CA GLY A 155 -16.84 27.65 14.57
C GLY A 155 -17.93 28.17 15.49
N ASP A 156 -17.52 29.06 16.37
CA ASP A 156 -18.35 29.86 17.25
C ASP A 156 -19.30 30.72 16.41
N ALA A 157 -20.58 30.36 16.39
CA ALA A 157 -21.63 31.14 15.74
C ALA A 157 -22.49 31.80 16.83
N ARG A 158 -22.15 33.06 17.10
CA ARG A 158 -23.00 34.03 17.79
C ARG A 158 -24.37 34.11 17.09
N GLY A 159 -25.42 34.05 17.89
CA GLY A 159 -26.82 34.33 17.54
C GLY A 159 -27.67 34.37 18.78
#